data_AF-A0A9P8SQE1-F1
#
_entry.id   AF-A0A9P8SQE1-F1
#
_cell.length_a   1.000
_cell.length_b   1.000
_cell.length_c   1.000
_cell.angle_alpha   90.00
_cell.angle_beta   90.00
_cell.angle_gamma   90.00
#
_symmetry.space_group_name_H-M   'P 1'
#
loop_
_entity.id
_entity.type
_entity.pdbx_description
1 polymer ?
#
loop_
_entity_poly.entity_id
_entity_poly.type
_entity_poly.pdbx_seq_one_letter_code
_entity_poly.pdbx_strand_id
1 'polypeptide(L)'
;MDIAVAAEPLLNSLLDDDVLDDGYILEMSFYVEYKTKAGKGKPFGDHDRAAIYNGFPDYDSIISTEATGEHIERVSNSQEERGKLLVLISAKAELQDHLTVIVRKYLDQRVKFHKVEFQPS
;
A
#
# COMPACT_ATOMS: atom_id res chain seq x y z
N MET A 1 -0.89 22.31 -3.56
CA MET A 1 -1.03 21.62 -2.27
C MET A 1 -2.38 22.02 -1.69
N ASP A 2 -3.45 21.38 -2.17
CA ASP A 2 -4.85 21.75 -1.84
C ASP A 2 -5.78 20.52 -1.94
N ILE A 3 -5.50 19.62 -2.88
CA ILE A 3 -6.24 18.35 -3.05
C ILE A 3 -6.15 17.44 -1.82
N ALA A 4 -4.99 17.36 -1.17
CA ALA A 4 -4.84 16.52 0.03
C ALA A 4 -5.74 17.01 1.18
N VAL A 5 -5.78 18.33 1.41
CA VAL A 5 -6.66 18.94 2.44
C VAL A 5 -8.13 18.74 2.08
N ALA A 6 -8.49 18.91 0.81
CA ALA A 6 -9.87 18.71 0.36
C ALA A 6 -10.33 17.25 0.41
N ALA A 7 -9.42 16.29 0.28
CA ALA A 7 -9.72 14.86 0.29
C ALA A 7 -9.74 14.25 1.70
N GLU A 8 -9.20 14.96 2.71
CA GLU A 8 -9.10 14.46 4.09
C GLU A 8 -10.47 14.04 4.68
N PRO A 9 -11.55 14.86 4.59
CA PRO A 9 -12.84 14.45 5.16
C PRO A 9 -13.42 13.20 4.50
N LEU A 10 -13.17 13.03 3.18
CA LEU A 10 -13.60 11.85 2.45
C LEU A 10 -12.81 10.63 2.89
N LEU A 11 -11.49 10.76 3.08
CA LEU A 11 -10.65 9.68 3.58
C LEU A 11 -11.12 9.22 4.96
N ASN A 12 -11.29 10.15 5.90
CA ASN A 12 -11.72 9.82 7.27
C ASN A 12 -13.07 9.10 7.24
N SER A 13 -14.04 9.60 6.46
CA SER A 13 -15.35 8.96 6.33
C SER A 13 -15.31 7.58 5.68
N LEU A 14 -14.42 7.34 4.72
CA LEU A 14 -14.28 6.02 4.08
C LEU A 14 -13.70 4.97 5.03
N LEU A 15 -12.92 5.44 6.00
CA LEU A 15 -12.18 4.61 6.91
C LEU A 15 -12.89 4.45 8.28
N ASP A 16 -13.91 5.25 8.59
CA ASP A 16 -14.66 5.19 9.86
C ASP A 16 -15.15 3.78 10.21
N ASP A 17 -15.63 3.03 9.21
CA ASP A 17 -16.13 1.65 9.38
C ASP A 17 -15.03 0.57 9.29
N ASP A 18 -13.79 0.94 9.01
CA ASP A 18 -12.66 0.01 8.82
C ASP A 18 -11.99 -0.33 10.16
N VAL A 19 -12.74 -0.94 11.07
CA VAL A 19 -12.27 -1.32 12.42
C VAL A 19 -12.56 -2.80 12.67
N LEU A 20 -11.55 -3.55 13.14
CA LEU A 20 -11.70 -4.96 13.53
C LEU A 20 -10.91 -5.23 14.81
N ASP A 21 -11.61 -5.67 15.86
CA ASP A 21 -11.02 -6.13 17.13
C ASP A 21 -9.92 -5.19 17.69
N ASP A 22 -10.24 -3.91 17.84
CA ASP A 22 -9.35 -2.83 18.29
C ASP A 22 -8.17 -2.48 17.35
N GLY A 23 -8.12 -3.09 16.15
CA GLY A 23 -7.19 -2.78 15.07
C GLY A 23 -7.86 -2.19 13.83
N TYR A 24 -7.04 -1.85 12.84
CA TYR A 24 -7.47 -1.38 11.52
C TYR A 24 -7.24 -2.47 10.47
N ILE A 25 -8.13 -2.56 9.48
CA ILE A 25 -8.02 -3.57 8.41
C ILE A 25 -7.11 -3.03 7.28
N LEU A 26 -7.15 -1.72 7.03
CA LEU A 26 -6.45 -1.06 5.93
C LEU A 26 -5.40 -0.06 6.42
N GLU A 27 -4.22 -0.12 5.80
CA GLU A 27 -3.19 0.93 5.85
C GLU A 27 -3.01 1.52 4.44
N MET A 28 -2.88 2.85 4.33
CA MET A 28 -2.83 3.55 3.05
C MET A 28 -1.64 4.49 2.92
N SER A 29 -0.92 4.41 1.80
CA SER A 29 0.18 5.34 1.49
C SER A 29 -0.07 6.05 0.16
N PHE A 30 -0.10 7.38 0.21
CA PHE A 30 -0.37 8.26 -0.93
C PHE A 30 0.91 8.94 -1.41
N TYR A 31 1.26 8.77 -2.68
CA TYR A 31 2.46 9.37 -3.27
C TYR A 31 2.06 10.41 -4.31
N VAL A 32 2.43 11.66 -4.06
CA VAL A 32 2.11 12.80 -4.92
C VAL A 32 3.41 13.42 -5.42
N GLU A 33 3.53 13.60 -6.74
CA GLU A 33 4.70 14.13 -7.48
C GLU A 33 5.73 13.09 -7.97
N TYR A 34 6.31 13.34 -9.15
CA TYR A 34 7.02 12.32 -9.95
C TYR A 34 8.52 12.56 -10.14
N LYS A 35 9.08 13.70 -9.69
CA LYS A 35 10.46 14.09 -10.05
C LYS A 35 11.54 13.63 -9.06
N THR A 36 11.18 13.35 -7.82
CA THR A 36 12.14 12.98 -6.76
C THR A 36 11.61 11.82 -5.94
N LYS A 37 12.51 11.06 -5.33
CA LYS A 37 12.16 9.99 -4.40
C LYS A 37 11.42 10.57 -3.20
N ALA A 38 10.41 9.86 -2.72
CA ALA A 38 9.66 10.24 -1.53
C ALA A 38 10.56 10.43 -0.30
N GLY A 39 10.36 11.55 0.40
CA GLY A 39 10.95 11.81 1.71
C GLY A 39 10.09 11.26 2.85
N LYS A 40 10.17 11.90 4.03
CA LYS A 40 9.33 11.51 5.19
C LYS A 40 7.86 11.80 4.90
N GLY A 41 7.01 10.81 5.14
CA GLY A 41 5.55 10.93 5.05
C GLY A 41 4.99 11.87 6.11
N LYS A 42 3.87 12.50 5.80
CA LYS A 42 3.04 13.26 6.74
C LYS A 42 1.77 12.46 7.02
N PRO A 43 1.25 12.45 8.25
CA PRO A 43 -0.06 11.89 8.54
C PRO A 43 -1.13 12.50 7.61
N PHE A 44 -2.10 11.67 7.22
CA PHE A 44 -3.21 12.09 6.38
C PHE A 44 -4.51 11.56 6.98
N GLY A 45 -5.36 12.47 7.48
CA GLY A 45 -6.55 12.13 8.25
C GLY A 45 -6.34 12.29 9.76
N ASP A 46 -7.38 11.95 10.52
CA ASP A 46 -7.43 11.99 11.99
C ASP A 46 -7.05 10.65 12.65
N HIS A 47 -6.36 9.79 11.89
CA HIS A 47 -5.92 8.46 12.28
C HIS A 47 -4.45 8.22 11.87
N ASP A 48 -3.81 7.22 12.48
CA ASP A 48 -2.38 6.93 12.23
C ASP A 48 -2.11 5.96 11.06
N ARG A 49 -3.16 5.53 10.33
CA ARG A 49 -3.08 4.49 9.28
C ARG A 49 -2.96 5.00 7.85
N ALA A 50 -2.89 6.31 7.64
CA ALA A 50 -2.62 6.85 6.31
C ALA A 50 -1.57 7.95 6.32
N ALA A 51 -0.72 7.92 5.31
CA ALA A 51 0.35 8.89 5.13
C ALA A 51 0.41 9.40 3.69
N ILE A 52 0.73 10.68 3.54
CA ILE A 52 1.00 11.32 2.26
C ILE A 52 2.49 11.66 2.12
N TYR A 53 3.04 11.34 0.97
CA TYR A 53 4.44 11.49 0.62
C TYR A 53 4.58 12.39 -0.61
N ASN A 54 5.54 13.31 -0.57
CA ASN A 54 5.93 14.10 -1.74
C ASN A 54 7.06 13.37 -2.48
N GLY A 55 6.77 12.84 -3.66
CA GLY A 55 7.69 12.08 -4.50
C GLY A 55 7.23 10.65 -4.81
N PHE A 56 8.00 9.94 -5.62
CA PHE A 56 7.67 8.56 -6.00
C PHE A 56 8.11 7.55 -4.92
N PRO A 57 7.34 6.46 -4.74
CA PRO A 57 7.64 5.43 -3.75
C PRO A 57 8.89 4.62 -4.10
N ASP A 58 9.53 4.06 -3.07
CA ASP A 58 10.50 2.98 -3.24
C ASP A 58 9.77 1.64 -3.35
N TYR A 59 9.37 1.29 -4.58
CA TYR A 59 8.57 0.10 -4.83
C TYR A 59 9.28 -1.21 -4.42
N ASP A 60 10.61 -1.29 -4.61
CA ASP A 60 11.38 -2.47 -4.19
C ASP A 60 11.32 -2.62 -2.67
N SER A 61 11.54 -1.53 -1.92
CA SER A 61 11.46 -1.56 -0.46
C SER A 61 10.07 -1.99 0.00
N ILE A 62 9.01 -1.37 -0.53
CA ILE A 62 7.63 -1.67 -0.14
C ILE A 62 7.30 -3.14 -0.40
N ILE A 63 7.49 -3.62 -1.63
CA ILE A 63 7.16 -5.01 -1.98
C ILE A 63 7.99 -5.99 -1.16
N SER A 64 9.26 -5.69 -0.90
CA SER A 64 10.12 -6.55 -0.10
C SER A 64 9.62 -6.68 1.33
N THR A 65 9.24 -5.56 1.96
CA THR A 65 8.73 -5.52 3.33
C THR A 65 7.40 -6.27 3.43
N GLU A 66 6.45 -6.02 2.51
CA GLU A 66 5.18 -6.76 2.46
C GLU A 66 5.40 -8.27 2.24
N ALA A 67 6.37 -8.62 1.39
CA ALA A 67 6.73 -10.02 1.14
C ALA A 67 7.36 -10.70 2.36
N THR A 68 7.91 -9.98 3.35
CA THR A 68 8.33 -10.56 4.64
C THR A 68 7.15 -10.81 5.58
N GLY A 69 6.09 -10.00 5.47
CA GLY A 69 4.93 -10.05 6.36
C GLY A 69 5.21 -9.54 7.77
N GLU A 70 6.27 -8.75 7.94
CA GLU A 70 6.65 -8.13 9.21
C GLU A 70 5.56 -7.22 9.79
N HIS A 71 4.75 -6.59 8.92
CA HIS A 71 3.67 -5.68 9.32
C HIS A 71 2.30 -6.36 9.48
N ILE A 72 2.21 -7.69 9.33
CA ILE A 72 0.95 -8.41 9.55
C ILE A 72 0.92 -8.85 11.02
N GLU A 73 0.12 -8.16 11.83
CA GLU A 73 -0.10 -8.56 13.22
C GLU A 73 -0.66 -9.99 13.25
N ARG A 74 0.11 -10.89 13.88
CA ARG A 74 -0.34 -12.26 14.10
C ARG A 74 -1.21 -12.27 15.34
N VAL A 75 -2.40 -12.87 15.21
CA VAL A 75 -3.20 -13.23 16.38
C VAL A 75 -2.33 -14.17 17.23
N SER A 76 -1.90 -13.68 18.39
CA SER A 76 -0.79 -14.23 19.18
C SER A 76 -1.02 -15.64 19.75
N ASN A 77 -2.17 -16.25 19.45
CA ASN A 77 -2.59 -17.56 19.96
C ASN A 77 -2.98 -18.58 18.88
N SER A 78 -2.81 -18.30 17.58
CA SER A 78 -3.06 -19.28 16.52
C SER A 78 -1.74 -19.81 15.93
N GLN A 79 -1.63 -21.13 15.76
CA GLN A 79 -0.56 -21.76 14.94
C GLN A 79 -0.82 -21.57 13.43
N GLU A 80 -1.47 -20.47 13.04
CA GLU A 80 -1.84 -20.26 11.66
C GLU A 80 -0.58 -20.01 10.83
N GLU A 81 -0.44 -20.82 9.77
CA GLU A 81 0.56 -20.55 8.76
C GLU A 81 0.32 -19.17 8.16
N ARG A 82 1.41 -18.45 7.90
CA ARG A 82 1.36 -17.17 7.20
C ARG A 82 0.54 -17.29 5.91
N GLY A 83 -0.38 -16.35 5.72
CA GLY A 83 -1.16 -16.19 4.49
C GLY A 83 -0.30 -15.97 3.24
N LYS A 84 -0.95 -15.93 2.07
CA LYS A 84 -0.29 -15.57 0.80
C LYS A 84 -0.44 -14.08 0.56
N LEU A 85 0.61 -13.41 0.09
CA LEU A 85 0.52 -12.01 -0.34
C LEU A 85 -0.11 -11.95 -1.74
N LEU A 86 -1.09 -11.09 -1.96
CA LEU A 86 -1.64 -10.79 -3.28
C LEU A 86 -1.25 -9.37 -3.69
N VAL A 87 -0.52 -9.24 -4.79
CA VAL A 87 -0.17 -7.94 -5.37
C VAL A 87 -1.07 -7.67 -6.58
N LEU A 88 -1.86 -6.60 -6.49
CA LEU A 88 -2.71 -6.09 -7.57
C LEU A 88 -2.12 -4.79 -8.12
N ILE A 89 -2.06 -4.66 -9.45
CA ILE A 89 -1.50 -3.46 -10.09
C ILE A 89 -2.42 -2.96 -11.21
N SER A 90 -2.93 -1.75 -11.02
CA SER A 90 -3.60 -0.93 -12.04
C SER A 90 -2.74 0.30 -12.31
N ALA A 91 -2.00 0.29 -13.42
CA ALA A 91 -1.08 1.38 -13.76
C ALA A 91 -0.80 1.44 -15.27
N LYS A 92 -0.24 2.57 -15.72
CA LYS A 92 0.33 2.69 -17.07
C LYS A 92 1.37 1.59 -17.32
N ALA A 93 1.49 1.17 -18.58
CA ALA A 93 2.35 0.05 -18.99
C ALA A 93 3.78 0.12 -18.42
N GLU A 94 4.43 1.29 -18.49
CA GLU A 94 5.79 1.49 -17.99
C GLU A 94 5.93 1.15 -16.50
N LEU A 95 5.02 1.66 -15.66
CA LEU A 95 5.03 1.37 -14.23
C LEU A 95 4.61 -0.08 -13.94
N GLN A 96 3.64 -0.59 -14.69
CA GLN A 96 3.19 -1.98 -14.54
C GLN A 96 4.33 -2.96 -14.85
N ASP A 97 5.12 -2.72 -15.89
CA ASP A 97 6.27 -3.56 -16.26
C ASP A 97 7.38 -3.45 -15.23
N HIS A 98 7.69 -2.23 -14.76
CA HIS A 98 8.65 -2.04 -13.68
C HIS A 98 8.27 -2.83 -12.42
N LEU A 99 7.03 -2.70 -11.95
CA LEU A 99 6.55 -3.42 -10.77
C LEU A 99 6.49 -4.93 -11.01
N THR A 100 6.18 -5.38 -12.23
CA THR A 100 6.22 -6.81 -12.58
C THR A 100 7.61 -7.40 -12.38
N VAL A 101 8.67 -6.67 -12.75
CA VAL A 101 10.06 -7.11 -12.54
C VAL A 101 10.37 -7.23 -11.05
N ILE A 102 9.90 -6.29 -10.22
CA ILE A 102 10.11 -6.32 -8.77
C ILE A 102 9.38 -7.50 -8.13
N VAL A 103 8.07 -7.64 -8.36
CA VAL A 103 7.23 -8.69 -7.76
C VAL A 103 7.71 -10.09 -8.14
N ARG A 104 8.24 -10.28 -9.36
CA ARG A 104 8.79 -11.56 -9.82
C ARG A 104 9.89 -12.11 -8.93
N LYS A 105 10.65 -11.26 -8.23
CA LYS A 105 11.69 -11.67 -7.28
C LYS A 105 11.14 -12.42 -6.06
N TYR A 106 9.84 -12.29 -5.78
CA TYR A 106 9.19 -12.79 -4.56
C TYR A 106 8.16 -13.90 -4.81
N LEU A 107 8.01 -14.40 -6.05
CA LEU A 107 7.00 -15.43 -6.37
C LEU A 107 7.21 -16.74 -5.60
N ASP A 108 8.45 -17.10 -5.29
CA ASP A 108 8.79 -18.26 -4.48
C ASP A 108 8.45 -18.08 -2.99
N GLN A 109 8.11 -16.86 -2.56
CA GLN A 109 7.82 -16.48 -1.17
C GLN A 109 6.31 -16.38 -0.89
N ARG A 110 5.52 -17.27 -1.51
CA ARG A 110 4.04 -17.30 -1.40
C ARG A 110 3.35 -16.00 -1.86
N VAL A 111 3.98 -15.23 -2.75
CA VAL A 111 3.40 -14.04 -3.38
C VAL A 111 2.66 -14.43 -4.67
N LYS A 112 1.40 -13.99 -4.80
CA LYS A 112 0.62 -14.04 -6.03
C LYS A 112 0.56 -12.65 -6.65
N PHE A 113 0.62 -12.61 -7.97
CA PHE A 113 0.64 -11.38 -8.74
C PHE A 113 -0.50 -11.37 -9.77
N HIS A 114 -1.28 -10.29 -9.79
CA HIS A 114 -2.33 -10.09 -10.79
C HIS A 114 -2.31 -8.66 -11.35
N LYS A 115 -2.23 -8.57 -12.67
CA LYS A 115 -2.38 -7.31 -13.42
C LYS A 115 -3.85 -7.07 -13.67
N VAL A 116 -4.36 -5.91 -13.28
CA VAL A 116 -5.72 -5.49 -13.61
C VAL A 116 -5.69 -4.44 -14.72
N GLU A 117 -6.81 -4.28 -15.41
CA GLU A 117 -6.93 -3.30 -16.48
C GLU A 117 -6.82 -1.87 -15.91
N PHE A 118 -5.99 -1.05 -16.54
CA PHE A 118 -5.88 0.36 -16.18
C PHE A 118 -6.94 1.14 -16.96
N GLN A 119 -7.88 1.75 -16.24
CA GLN A 119 -8.90 2.61 -16.82
C GLN A 119 -8.56 4.08 -16.52
N PRO A 120 -7.91 4.81 -17.45
CA PRO A 120 -7.73 6.24 -17.28
C PRO A 120 -9.12 6.91 -17.32
N SER A 121 -9.51 7.51 -16.19
CA SER A 121 -10.69 8.38 -16.08
C SER A 121 -10.45 9.70 -16.81
#